data_AF-A0A7W2H4A1-F1
#
_entry.id   AF-A0A7W2H4A1-F1
#
_cell.length_a   1.000
_cell.length_b   1.000
_cell.length_c   1.000
_cell.angle_alpha   90.00
_cell.angle_beta   90.00
_cell.angle_gamma   90.00
#
_symmetry.space_group_name_H-M   'P 1'
#
loop_
_entity.id
_entity.type
_entity.pdbx_description
1 polymer ?
#
loop_
_entity_poly.entity_id
_entity_poly.type
_entity_poly.pdbx_seq_one_letter_code
_entity_poly.pdbx_strand_id
1 'polypeptide(L)'
;MTGQARITIDRINHYRDTVRAYQVKIDGQVAGRVKDGKQETFEISPGTHQVRVRLMWLQSPTVEVHLEEGAEATLRTGPNGGLLQAWRIYFAPHTAMFLEERNS
;
A
#
# COMPACT_ATOMS: atom_id res chain seq x y z
N MET A 1 25.27 5.61 -13.73
CA MET A 1 24.63 4.79 -12.69
C MET A 1 23.46 5.63 -12.21
N THR A 2 22.23 5.29 -12.55
CA THR A 2 21.05 5.92 -11.95
C THR A 2 20.90 5.31 -10.57
N GLY A 3 21.06 6.10 -9.50
CA GLY A 3 20.79 5.56 -8.17
C GLY A 3 19.32 5.21 -8.01
N GLN A 4 19.07 4.33 -7.04
CA GLN A 4 17.75 3.79 -6.77
C GLN A 4 17.14 4.49 -5.56
N ALA A 5 15.82 4.60 -5.57
CA ALA A 5 15.02 4.91 -4.40
C ALA A 5 14.27 3.64 -3.96
N ARG A 6 13.72 3.64 -2.73
CA ARG A 6 12.97 2.50 -2.20
C ARG A 6 11.62 2.90 -1.62
N ILE A 7 10.61 2.08 -1.89
CA ILE A 7 9.31 2.16 -1.23
C ILE A 7 9.09 0.86 -0.45
N THR A 8 8.87 0.97 0.85
CA THR A 8 8.49 -0.15 1.70
C THR A 8 7.01 -0.08 2.03
N ILE A 9 6.26 -1.15 1.76
CA ILE A 9 4.85 -1.28 2.15
C ILE A 9 4.77 -2.11 3.42
N ASP A 10 4.32 -1.49 4.52
CA ASP A 10 4.13 -2.10 5.83
C ASP A 10 2.66 -2.41 6.07
N ARG A 11 2.28 -3.69 5.93
CA ARG A 11 0.90 -4.12 6.17
C ARG A 11 0.70 -4.49 7.64
N ILE A 12 -0.23 -3.81 8.30
CA ILE A 12 -0.62 -4.15 9.67
C ILE A 12 -1.13 -5.59 9.76
N ASN A 13 -0.87 -6.25 10.88
CA ASN A 13 -1.53 -7.51 11.20
C ASN A 13 -3.00 -7.21 11.54
N HIS A 14 -3.93 -7.81 10.82
CA HIS A 14 -5.35 -7.64 11.09
C HIS A 14 -6.14 -8.93 10.84
N TYR A 15 -6.94 -9.33 11.83
CA TYR A 15 -7.64 -10.62 11.88
C TYR A 15 -8.60 -10.89 10.69
N ARG A 16 -9.03 -9.85 9.96
CA ARG A 16 -10.06 -9.97 8.89
C ARG A 16 -9.54 -10.50 7.56
N ASP A 17 -8.26 -10.30 7.23
CA ASP A 17 -7.74 -10.54 5.86
C ASP A 17 -6.46 -11.40 5.82
N THR A 18 -6.26 -12.27 6.83
CA THR A 18 -4.97 -12.94 7.10
C THR A 18 -4.49 -13.88 5.98
N VAL A 19 -5.40 -14.42 5.14
CA VAL A 19 -5.07 -15.45 4.15
C VAL A 19 -4.60 -14.86 2.81
N ARG A 20 -5.02 -13.64 2.43
CA ARG A 20 -4.73 -13.07 1.10
C ARG A 20 -3.76 -11.91 1.17
N ALA A 21 -2.74 -11.93 0.33
CA ALA A 21 -1.82 -10.81 0.17
C ALA A 21 -2.49 -9.65 -0.58
N TYR A 22 -2.17 -8.41 -0.20
CA TYR A 22 -2.61 -7.22 -0.92
C TYR A 22 -1.71 -7.04 -2.14
N GLN A 23 -2.31 -6.70 -3.28
CA GLN A 23 -1.57 -6.32 -4.48
C GLN A 23 -1.07 -4.88 -4.31
N VAL A 24 0.23 -4.66 -4.50
CA VAL A 24 0.85 -3.34 -4.51
C VAL A 24 0.91 -2.86 -5.95
N LYS A 25 0.43 -1.65 -6.20
CA LYS A 25 0.54 -0.97 -7.48
C LYS A 25 1.37 0.30 -7.35
N ILE A 26 2.33 0.46 -8.25
CA ILE A 26 3.17 1.66 -8.41
C ILE A 26 2.97 2.14 -9.84
N ASP A 27 2.59 3.40 -10.02
CA ASP A 27 2.31 4.04 -11.32
C ASP A 27 1.31 3.25 -12.18
N GLY A 28 0.30 2.68 -11.52
CA GLY A 28 -0.75 1.87 -12.14
C GLY A 28 -0.35 0.42 -12.46
N GLN A 29 0.94 0.08 -12.42
CA GLN A 29 1.46 -1.26 -12.67
C GLN A 29 1.53 -2.10 -11.39
N VAL A 30 1.41 -3.42 -11.52
CA VAL A 30 1.52 -4.35 -10.38
C VAL A 30 3.01 -4.57 -10.07
N ALA A 31 3.48 -3.98 -8.98
CA ALA A 31 4.87 -4.13 -8.53
C ALA A 31 5.09 -5.42 -7.73
N GLY A 32 4.09 -5.85 -6.96
CA GLY A 32 4.19 -7.06 -6.15
C GLY A 32 3.01 -7.26 -5.20
N ARG A 33 3.27 -7.98 -4.10
CA ARG A 33 2.24 -8.30 -3.10
C ARG A 33 2.81 -8.27 -1.68
N VAL A 34 2.01 -7.81 -0.72
CA VAL A 34 2.36 -7.78 0.70
C VAL A 34 1.41 -8.66 1.52
N LYS A 35 1.98 -9.61 2.29
CA LYS A 35 1.22 -10.52 3.16
C LYS A 35 0.82 -9.82 4.46
N ASP A 36 -0.15 -10.41 5.16
CA ASP A 36 -0.62 -9.89 6.44
C ASP A 36 0.51 -9.82 7.48
N GLY A 37 0.63 -8.67 8.15
CA GLY A 37 1.69 -8.42 9.13
C GLY A 37 3.12 -8.46 8.56
N LYS A 38 3.28 -8.32 7.24
CA LYS A 38 4.59 -8.33 6.56
C LYS A 38 4.88 -6.99 5.89
N GLN A 39 6.15 -6.83 5.57
CA GLN A 39 6.66 -5.71 4.79
C GLN A 39 7.18 -6.23 3.44
N GLU A 40 7.07 -5.41 2.41
CA GLU A 40 7.65 -5.66 1.10
C GLU A 40 8.29 -4.37 0.59
N THR A 41 9.54 -4.44 0.12
CA THR A 41 10.31 -3.29 -0.36
C THR A 41 10.52 -3.39 -1.87
N PHE A 42 10.30 -2.28 -2.57
CA PHE A 42 10.42 -2.16 -4.01
C PHE A 42 11.51 -1.14 -4.36
N GLU A 43 12.47 -1.56 -5.17
CA GLU A 43 13.46 -0.65 -5.77
C GLU A 43 12.82 0.03 -6.98
N ILE A 44 12.91 1.36 -7.03
CA ILE A 44 12.32 2.18 -8.07
C ILE A 44 13.29 3.29 -8.50
N SER A 45 13.02 3.92 -9.64
CA SER A 45 13.71 5.14 -10.04
C SER A 45 13.40 6.28 -9.06
N PRO A 46 14.31 7.24 -8.86
CA PRO A 46 13.98 8.50 -8.20
C PRO A 46 12.93 9.27 -9.00
N GLY A 47 12.05 9.99 -8.31
CA GLY A 47 10.97 10.77 -8.90
C GLY A 47 9.68 10.73 -8.10
N THR A 48 8.61 11.19 -8.75
CA THR A 48 7.25 11.17 -8.21
C THR A 48 6.57 9.86 -8.61
N HIS A 49 6.07 9.13 -7.61
CA HIS A 49 5.40 7.84 -7.82
C HIS A 49 4.05 7.79 -7.14
N GLN A 50 3.08 7.18 -7.84
CA GLN A 50 1.74 6.95 -7.30
C GLN A 50 1.60 5.52 -6.81
N VAL A 51 1.33 5.36 -5.51
CA VAL A 51 1.20 4.06 -4.86
C VAL A 51 -0.24 3.80 -4.42
N ARG A 52 -0.71 2.58 -4.64
CA ARG A 52 -2.01 2.11 -4.17
C ARG A 52 -1.94 0.63 -3.83
N VAL A 53 -2.70 0.18 -2.83
CA VAL A 53 -2.91 -1.25 -2.58
C VAL A 53 -4.32 -1.71 -2.95
N ARG A 54 -4.46 -2.99 -3.27
CA ARG A 54 -5.71 -3.60 -3.70
C ARG A 54 -5.89 -5.01 -3.13
N LEU A 55 -7.13 -5.36 -2.80
CA LEU A 55 -7.57 -6.74 -2.53
C LEU A 55 -8.89 -7.00 -3.26
N MET A 56 -8.88 -7.90 -4.24
CA MET A 56 -10.05 -8.18 -5.10
C MET A 56 -10.63 -6.90 -5.73
N TRP A 57 -11.85 -6.46 -5.39
CA TRP A 57 -12.43 -5.20 -5.86
C TRP A 57 -12.22 -4.03 -4.88
N LEU A 58 -11.67 -4.29 -3.70
CA LEU A 58 -11.34 -3.28 -2.69
C LEU A 58 -10.00 -2.64 -3.02
N GLN A 59 -9.87 -1.36 -2.73
CA GLN A 59 -8.62 -0.63 -2.91
C GLN A 59 -8.46 0.48 -1.88
N SER A 60 -7.22 0.91 -1.68
CA SER A 60 -6.92 2.12 -0.94
C SER A 60 -7.10 3.37 -1.79
N PRO A 61 -7.10 4.56 -1.17
CA PRO A 61 -6.70 5.80 -1.83
C PRO A 61 -5.30 5.67 -2.48
N THR A 62 -5.02 6.51 -3.47
CA THR A 62 -3.66 6.67 -4.00
C THR A 62 -2.88 7.61 -3.10
N VAL A 63 -1.63 7.25 -2.79
CA VAL A 63 -0.66 8.11 -2.14
C VAL A 63 0.42 8.46 -3.15
N GLU A 64 0.75 9.73 -3.25
CA GLU A 64 1.88 10.21 -4.05
C GLU A 64 3.11 10.34 -3.14
N VAL A 65 4.24 9.78 -3.57
CA VAL A 65 5.52 9.90 -2.88
C VAL A 65 6.54 10.56 -3.80
N HIS A 66 7.35 11.44 -3.25
CA HIS A 66 8.47 12.06 -3.94
C HIS A 66 9.77 11.52 -3.35
N LEU A 67 10.59 10.89 -4.18
CA LEU A 67 11.82 10.23 -3.74
C LEU A 67 13.02 10.73 -4.54
N GLU A 68 14.00 11.26 -3.82
CA GLU A 68 15.32 11.56 -4.38
C GLU A 68 16.17 10.30 -4.51
N GLU A 69 17.34 10.42 -5.14
CA GLU A 69 18.29 9.32 -5.26
C GLU A 69 18.75 8.83 -3.88
N GLY A 70 18.63 7.53 -3.61
CA GLY A 70 18.95 6.94 -2.31
C GLY A 70 17.89 7.15 -1.22
N ALA A 71 16.79 7.86 -1.52
CA ALA A 71 15.70 8.06 -0.56
C ALA A 71 14.88 6.78 -0.33
N GLU A 72 14.32 6.68 0.87
CA GLU A 72 13.42 5.59 1.26
C GLU A 72 12.12 6.16 1.82
N ALA A 73 10.98 5.66 1.35
CA ALA A 73 9.66 5.93 1.93
C ALA A 73 9.04 4.65 2.49
N THR A 74 8.36 4.76 3.62
CA THR A 74 7.57 3.66 4.19
C THR A 74 6.09 4.04 4.19
N LEU A 75 5.26 3.23 3.53
CA LEU A 75 3.81 3.40 3.52
C LEU A 75 3.17 2.30 4.35
N ARG A 76 2.28 2.67 5.26
CA ARG A 76 1.52 1.74 6.10
C ARG A 76 0.15 1.45 5.48
N THR A 77 -0.28 0.20 5.54
CA THR A 77 -1.57 -0.22 4.97
C THR A 77 -2.31 -1.26 5.81
N GLY A 78 -3.63 -1.35 5.59
CA GLY A 78 -4.52 -2.30 6.24
C GLY A 78 -5.98 -2.10 5.82
N PRO A 79 -6.89 -2.92 6.36
CA PRO A 79 -8.32 -2.68 6.22
C PRO A 79 -8.72 -1.39 6.94
N ASN A 80 -9.67 -0.66 6.39
CA ASN A 80 -10.20 0.56 6.96
C ASN A 80 -11.52 0.28 7.68
N GLY A 81 -11.60 0.69 8.96
CA GLY A 81 -12.79 0.56 9.79
C GLY A 81 -12.94 -0.78 10.50
N GLY A 82 -13.57 -0.73 11.69
CA GLY A 82 -13.89 -1.91 12.50
C GLY A 82 -15.05 -2.75 11.96
N LEU A 83 -15.55 -3.71 12.75
CA LEU A 83 -16.69 -4.58 12.36
C LEU A 83 -17.92 -3.77 11.92
N LEU A 84 -18.23 -2.66 12.58
CA LEU A 84 -19.39 -1.80 12.25
C LEU A 84 -19.28 -1.11 10.88
N GLN A 85 -18.07 -1.01 10.31
CA GLN A 85 -17.83 -0.37 9.02
C GLN A 85 -17.69 -1.39 7.87
N ALA A 86 -18.05 -2.65 8.11
CA ALA A 86 -18.02 -3.72 7.10
C ALA A 86 -18.83 -3.40 5.83
N TRP A 87 -19.86 -2.57 5.93
CA TRP A 87 -20.69 -2.14 4.81
C TRP A 87 -19.86 -1.46 3.69
N ARG A 88 -18.71 -0.85 4.02
CA ARG A 88 -17.79 -0.25 3.04
C ARG A 88 -17.28 -1.26 2.01
N ILE A 89 -17.22 -2.54 2.36
CA ILE A 89 -16.83 -3.63 1.44
C ILE A 89 -17.77 -3.70 0.23
N TYR A 90 -19.05 -3.38 0.43
CA TYR A 90 -20.08 -3.44 -0.61
C TYR A 90 -20.37 -2.07 -1.23
N PHE A 91 -20.36 -0.99 -0.43
CA PHE A 91 -20.84 0.33 -0.89
C PHE A 91 -19.75 1.40 -1.04
N ALA A 92 -18.55 1.19 -0.51
CA ALA A 92 -17.44 2.15 -0.60
C ALA A 92 -16.07 1.47 -0.77
N PRO A 93 -15.92 0.56 -1.76
CA PRO A 93 -14.76 -0.33 -1.88
C PRO A 93 -13.44 0.41 -2.09
N HIS A 94 -13.49 1.65 -2.62
CA HIS A 94 -12.35 2.53 -2.82
C HIS A 94 -11.75 3.11 -1.53
N THR A 95 -12.43 2.89 -0.41
CA THR A 95 -12.05 3.43 0.90
C THR A 95 -11.99 2.33 1.97
N ALA A 96 -12.21 1.08 1.57
CA ALA A 96 -12.23 -0.08 2.46
C ALA A 96 -10.83 -0.50 2.93
N MET A 97 -9.78 0.05 2.32
CA MET A 97 -8.39 -0.12 2.72
C MET A 97 -7.78 1.27 2.92
N PHE A 98 -6.81 1.40 3.83
CA PHE A 98 -6.01 2.61 3.96
C PHE A 98 -4.61 2.37 3.39
N LEU A 99 -3.99 3.47 2.95
CA LEU A 99 -2.58 3.54 2.62
C LEU A 99 -2.16 4.96 3.00
N GLU A 100 -1.13 5.08 3.83
CA GLU A 100 -0.66 6.36 4.34
C GLU A 100 0.85 6.33 4.52
N GLU A 101 1.50 7.48 4.38
CA GLU A 101 2.92 7.59 4.67
C GLU A 101 3.16 7.48 6.18
N ARG A 102 4.14 6.65 6.55
CA ARG A 102 4.53 6.49 7.94
C ARG A 102 5.48 7.62 8.30
N ASN A 103 4.93 8.73 8.75
CA ASN A 103 5.70 9.78 9.38
C ASN A 103 6.39 9.21 10.63
N SER A 104 7.70 9.38 10.72
CA SER A 104 8.50 9.01 11.90
C SER A 104 8.15 9.87 13.10
#